data_AF-A0A7Y8G1W6-F1
#
_entry.id   AF-A0A7Y8G1W6-F1
#
_cell.length_a   1.000
_cell.length_b   1.000
_cell.length_c   1.000
_cell.angle_alpha   90.00
_cell.angle_beta   90.00
_cell.angle_gamma   90.00
#
_symmetry.space_group_name_H-M   'P 1'
#
loop_
_entity.id
_entity.type
_entity.pdbx_description
1 polymer ?
#
loop_
_entity_poly.entity_id
_entity_poly.type
_entity_poly.pdbx_seq_one_letter_code
_entity_poly.pdbx_strand_id
1 'polypeptide(L)'
;MRRSNRTNTLVIVSNHVASIYDDRWVDDVLHYTGMGQVGSQALEFNQNRTLNESGFNGIGVHLFEVFTAKTYTYVGEVVLTDKPYQEMQLDVEGKERFVWIFPLRLKSGVPPAVPDDTLKQLSQLKEKKARKLSDAEIEALARRQGRVNVGKRNTRVTQHQRSPWVAEHAKRRSKGRCDLCKEAAPFNRKDGAPYLETHHIEWLVNGGADTVDNTVALCPNCHRKMHVLDDQADRKLLVARLNAQ
;
A
#
# COMPACT_ATOMS: atom_id res chain seq x y z
N MET A 1 -9.13 -17.23 11.87
CA MET A 1 -9.07 -17.37 13.34
C MET A 1 -8.55 -18.75 13.75
N ARG A 2 -7.75 -18.84 14.81
CA ARG A 2 -7.15 -20.06 15.37
C ARG A 2 -7.12 -19.96 16.90
N ARG A 3 -7.76 -20.90 17.60
CA ARG A 3 -7.89 -20.90 19.06
C ARG A 3 -6.85 -21.80 19.71
N SER A 4 -6.22 -21.32 20.78
CA SER A 4 -5.30 -22.09 21.62
C SER A 4 -5.85 -22.17 23.04
N ASN A 5 -6.15 -23.38 23.50
CA ASN A 5 -6.60 -23.61 24.87
C ASN A 5 -5.44 -23.51 25.87
N ARG A 6 -4.22 -23.89 25.47
CA ARG A 6 -3.03 -23.87 26.33
C ARG A 6 -2.67 -22.47 26.84
N THR A 7 -2.78 -21.48 25.97
CA THR A 7 -2.45 -20.08 26.26
C THR A 7 -3.68 -19.22 26.54
N ASN A 8 -4.87 -19.82 26.47
CA ASN A 8 -6.14 -19.10 26.52
C ASN A 8 -6.23 -17.94 25.52
N THR A 9 -5.62 -18.06 24.33
CA THR A 9 -5.63 -17.01 23.29
C THR A 9 -6.39 -17.39 22.01
N LEU A 10 -6.89 -16.38 21.29
CA LEU A 10 -7.41 -16.49 19.94
C LEU A 10 -6.49 -15.70 19.00
N VAL A 11 -5.94 -16.36 17.99
CA VAL A 11 -5.16 -15.70 16.94
C VAL A 11 -6.06 -15.40 15.75
N ILE A 12 -6.12 -14.15 15.35
CA ILE A 12 -6.77 -13.71 14.12
C ILE A 12 -5.70 -13.25 13.12
N VAL A 13 -5.97 -13.51 11.84
CA VAL A 13 -5.04 -13.20 10.76
C VAL A 13 -5.84 -12.44 9.71
N SER A 14 -5.43 -11.21 9.43
CA SER A 14 -5.90 -10.44 8.28
C SER A 14 -4.90 -10.57 7.14
N ASN A 15 -5.32 -11.17 6.04
CA ASN A 15 -4.43 -11.53 4.93
C ASN A 15 -4.69 -10.67 3.69
N HIS A 16 -3.83 -9.69 3.45
CA HIS A 16 -4.04 -8.74 2.37
C HIS A 16 -3.68 -9.28 0.97
N VAL A 17 -3.06 -10.47 0.89
CA VAL A 17 -2.53 -11.08 -0.35
C VAL A 17 -3.52 -12.02 -1.03
N ALA A 18 -4.12 -12.92 -0.26
CA ALA A 18 -4.90 -14.06 -0.75
C ALA A 18 -6.30 -14.15 -0.15
N SER A 19 -6.70 -13.19 0.69
CA SER A 19 -8.00 -13.24 1.33
C SER A 19 -9.13 -12.90 0.36
N ILE A 20 -10.20 -13.68 0.46
CA ILE A 20 -11.53 -13.34 -0.07
C ILE A 20 -12.23 -12.30 0.81
N TYR A 21 -11.75 -12.14 2.05
CA TYR A 21 -12.29 -11.22 3.04
C TYR A 21 -11.69 -9.84 2.85
N ASP A 22 -12.54 -8.83 2.98
CA ASP A 22 -12.20 -7.42 2.81
C ASP A 22 -12.00 -6.73 4.17
N ASP A 23 -11.04 -7.25 4.92
CA ASP A 23 -10.62 -6.66 6.19
C ASP A 23 -9.98 -5.29 5.95
N ARG A 24 -10.30 -4.32 6.81
CA ARG A 24 -9.85 -2.94 6.59
C ARG A 24 -9.68 -2.15 7.88
N TRP A 25 -8.69 -1.28 7.88
CA TRP A 25 -8.55 -0.27 8.93
C TRP A 25 -9.36 0.97 8.55
N VAL A 26 -10.28 1.40 9.41
CA VAL A 26 -10.93 2.71 9.35
C VAL A 26 -10.48 3.46 10.59
N ASP A 27 -9.70 4.52 10.38
CA ASP A 27 -8.97 5.22 11.43
C ASP A 27 -8.10 4.24 12.26
N ASP A 28 -8.44 4.00 13.52
CA ASP A 28 -7.73 3.09 14.43
C ASP A 28 -8.49 1.78 14.71
N VAL A 29 -9.55 1.51 13.94
CA VAL A 29 -10.41 0.32 14.09
C VAL A 29 -10.27 -0.60 12.87
N LEU A 30 -9.77 -1.81 13.11
CA LEU A 30 -9.81 -2.91 12.16
C LEU A 30 -11.21 -3.49 12.09
N HIS A 31 -11.85 -3.39 10.95
CA HIS A 31 -13.08 -4.08 10.61
C HIS A 31 -12.71 -5.46 10.07
N TYR A 32 -12.71 -6.46 10.96
CA TYR A 32 -12.27 -7.82 10.67
C TYR A 32 -13.44 -8.72 10.28
N THR A 33 -13.30 -9.45 9.18
CA THR A 33 -14.36 -10.34 8.70
C THR A 33 -14.33 -11.68 9.44
N GLY A 34 -15.50 -12.14 9.85
CA GLY A 34 -15.74 -13.41 10.52
C GLY A 34 -15.33 -14.63 9.71
N MET A 35 -15.27 -15.78 10.37
CA MET A 35 -14.98 -17.05 9.73
C MET A 35 -16.21 -17.67 9.07
N GLY A 36 -15.95 -18.51 8.07
CA GLY A 36 -16.94 -19.09 7.17
C GLY A 36 -16.70 -18.56 5.77
N GLN A 37 -16.50 -19.44 4.79
CA GLN A 37 -16.07 -19.09 3.43
C GLN A 37 -17.15 -19.24 2.36
N VAL A 38 -18.22 -19.97 2.67
CA VAL A 38 -19.35 -20.26 1.76
C VAL A 38 -20.64 -19.95 2.51
N GLY A 39 -21.58 -19.27 1.84
CA GLY A 39 -22.88 -18.91 2.42
C GLY A 39 -22.81 -17.89 3.57
N SER A 40 -23.98 -17.45 4.02
CA SER A 40 -24.12 -16.45 5.08
C SER A 40 -23.53 -16.95 6.40
N GLN A 41 -22.73 -16.09 7.05
CA GLN A 41 -22.10 -16.39 8.32
C GLN A 41 -23.09 -16.26 9.48
N ALA A 42 -22.88 -17.08 10.51
CA ALA A 42 -23.56 -16.93 11.79
C ALA A 42 -22.58 -16.44 12.87
N LEU A 43 -23.07 -15.61 13.79
CA LEU A 43 -22.27 -15.07 14.89
C LEU A 43 -21.86 -16.17 15.87
N GLU A 44 -22.74 -17.16 16.09
CA GLU A 44 -22.52 -18.32 16.96
C GLU A 44 -21.62 -19.40 16.34
N PHE A 45 -21.22 -19.23 15.08
CA PHE A 45 -20.46 -20.25 14.36
C PHE A 45 -18.99 -20.27 14.81
N ASN A 46 -18.59 -21.35 15.48
CA ASN A 46 -17.19 -21.68 15.76
C ASN A 46 -16.45 -20.53 16.48
N GLN A 47 -15.39 -19.95 15.89
CA GLN A 47 -14.63 -18.86 16.53
C GLN A 47 -15.28 -17.49 16.38
N ASN A 48 -16.33 -17.33 15.57
CA ASN A 48 -17.10 -16.08 15.56
C ASN A 48 -17.69 -15.84 16.95
N ARG A 49 -18.20 -16.89 17.61
CA ARG A 49 -18.72 -16.80 18.98
C ARG A 49 -17.63 -16.37 19.95
N THR A 50 -16.46 -17.02 19.86
CA THR A 50 -15.31 -16.72 20.71
C THR A 50 -14.84 -15.26 20.58
N LEU A 51 -14.83 -14.73 19.36
CA LEU A 51 -14.47 -13.33 19.11
C LEU A 51 -15.55 -12.36 19.57
N ASN A 52 -16.83 -12.68 19.34
CA ASN A 52 -17.97 -11.89 19.81
C ASN A 52 -17.98 -11.75 21.34
N GLU A 53 -17.69 -12.83 22.04
CA GLU A 53 -17.67 -12.90 23.52
C GLU A 53 -16.35 -12.43 24.14
N SER A 54 -15.36 -12.02 23.31
CA SER A 54 -13.99 -11.73 23.76
C SER A 54 -13.88 -10.64 24.83
N GLY A 55 -14.88 -9.76 24.93
CA GLY A 55 -14.95 -8.73 25.97
C GLY A 55 -15.17 -9.26 27.39
N PHE A 56 -15.67 -10.49 27.56
CA PHE A 56 -16.03 -11.03 28.88
C PHE A 56 -15.65 -12.51 29.10
N ASN A 57 -15.26 -13.25 28.07
CA ASN A 57 -14.86 -14.65 28.21
C ASN A 57 -13.40 -14.85 28.68
N GLY A 58 -12.65 -13.76 28.89
CA GLY A 58 -11.26 -13.78 29.36
C GLY A 58 -10.23 -14.25 28.33
N ILE A 59 -10.60 -14.35 27.05
CA ILE A 59 -9.71 -14.81 25.97
C ILE A 59 -8.96 -13.63 25.36
N GLY A 60 -7.63 -13.67 25.40
CA GLY A 60 -6.79 -12.69 24.71
C GLY A 60 -6.83 -12.87 23.20
N VAL A 61 -7.17 -11.81 22.45
CA VAL A 61 -7.22 -11.84 20.98
C VAL A 61 -5.97 -11.20 20.41
N HIS A 62 -5.22 -11.95 19.61
CA HIS A 62 -3.95 -11.51 19.02
C HIS A 62 -4.06 -11.38 17.51
N LEU A 63 -3.73 -10.21 16.99
CA LEU A 63 -3.81 -9.88 15.57
C LEU A 63 -2.47 -10.07 14.86
N PHE A 64 -2.51 -10.77 13.74
CA PHE A 64 -1.44 -10.82 12.74
C PHE A 64 -1.93 -10.30 11.41
N GLU A 65 -1.03 -9.68 10.65
CA GLU A 65 -1.28 -9.25 9.28
C GLU A 65 -0.28 -9.85 8.30
N VAL A 66 -0.76 -10.13 7.09
CA VAL A 66 0.04 -10.71 6.01
C VAL A 66 0.00 -9.78 4.80
N PHE A 67 1.14 -9.14 4.52
CA PHE A 67 1.34 -8.29 3.34
C PHE A 67 2.18 -8.97 2.26
N THR A 68 2.98 -9.95 2.66
CA THR A 68 3.80 -10.80 1.79
C THR A 68 3.41 -12.24 2.05
N ALA A 69 3.25 -13.04 0.99
CA ALA A 69 2.84 -14.44 1.12
C ALA A 69 3.72 -15.18 2.15
N LYS A 70 3.08 -15.93 3.04
CA LYS A 70 3.72 -16.72 4.12
C LYS A 70 4.51 -15.90 5.17
N THR A 71 4.45 -14.58 5.14
CA THR A 71 5.09 -13.70 6.13
C THR A 71 4.04 -13.09 7.04
N TYR A 72 4.13 -13.36 8.34
CA TYR A 72 3.16 -12.90 9.34
C TYR A 72 3.78 -11.81 10.20
N THR A 73 3.15 -10.64 10.24
CA THR A 73 3.53 -9.53 11.12
C THR A 73 2.61 -9.54 12.34
N TYR A 74 3.18 -9.71 13.53
CA TYR A 74 2.42 -9.55 14.75
C TYR A 74 2.11 -8.07 14.98
N VAL A 75 0.83 -7.73 15.13
CA VAL A 75 0.37 -6.35 15.32
C VAL A 75 0.23 -6.05 16.81
N GLY A 76 -0.39 -6.96 17.57
CA GLY A 76 -0.63 -6.78 19.00
C GLY A 76 -1.86 -7.52 19.49
N GLU A 77 -2.16 -7.34 20.78
CA GLU A 77 -3.43 -7.77 21.38
C GLU A 77 -4.52 -6.74 21.00
N VAL A 78 -5.68 -7.23 20.58
CA VAL A 78 -6.83 -6.42 20.16
C VAL A 78 -8.05 -6.72 21.00
N VAL A 79 -8.95 -5.75 21.08
CA VAL A 79 -10.23 -5.84 21.79
C VAL A 79 -11.35 -5.38 20.88
N LEU A 80 -12.54 -5.96 21.08
CA LEU A 80 -13.76 -5.54 20.40
C LEU A 80 -14.14 -4.14 20.88
N THR A 81 -14.31 -3.19 19.95
CA THR A 81 -14.61 -1.79 20.29
C THR A 81 -16.07 -1.40 20.07
N ASP A 82 -16.81 -2.18 19.28
CA ASP A 82 -18.23 -1.96 19.00
C ASP A 82 -18.91 -3.31 18.68
N LYS A 83 -20.24 -3.32 18.64
CA LYS A 83 -21.03 -4.51 18.31
C LYS A 83 -20.69 -5.01 16.91
N PRO A 84 -20.48 -6.33 16.72
CA PRO A 84 -20.34 -6.88 15.39
C PRO A 84 -21.59 -6.60 14.57
N TYR A 85 -21.41 -6.37 13.28
CA TYR A 85 -22.49 -6.04 12.36
C TYR A 85 -22.33 -6.80 11.05
N GLN A 86 -23.35 -6.77 10.20
CA GLN A 86 -23.33 -7.53 8.95
C GLN A 86 -23.01 -6.67 7.73
N GLU A 87 -22.23 -7.21 6.82
CA GLU A 87 -22.00 -6.66 5.48
C GLU A 87 -22.28 -7.72 4.41
N MET A 88 -22.58 -7.26 3.21
CA MET A 88 -22.69 -8.13 2.05
C MET A 88 -21.31 -8.26 1.38
N GLN A 89 -20.83 -9.48 1.22
CA GLN A 89 -19.57 -9.78 0.53
C GLN A 89 -19.77 -11.00 -0.38
N LEU A 90 -18.83 -11.20 -1.31
CA LEU A 90 -18.78 -12.43 -2.10
C LEU A 90 -18.17 -13.56 -1.27
N ASP A 91 -18.67 -14.76 -1.49
CA ASP A 91 -18.04 -15.98 -1.01
C ASP A 91 -16.95 -16.46 -1.99
N VAL A 92 -16.32 -17.61 -1.69
CA VAL A 92 -15.29 -18.19 -2.58
C VAL A 92 -15.82 -18.62 -3.96
N GLU A 93 -17.14 -18.78 -4.10
CA GLU A 93 -17.82 -19.15 -5.35
C GLU A 93 -18.31 -17.92 -6.12
N GLY A 94 -18.07 -16.71 -5.61
CA GLY A 94 -18.56 -15.47 -6.21
C GLY A 94 -20.04 -15.20 -5.97
N LYS A 95 -20.67 -15.86 -4.98
CA LYS A 95 -22.06 -15.61 -4.60
C LYS A 95 -22.14 -14.59 -3.47
N GLU A 96 -23.16 -13.76 -3.49
CA GLU A 96 -23.42 -12.79 -2.43
C GLU A 96 -23.86 -13.49 -1.14
N ARG A 97 -23.33 -12.99 -0.02
CA ARG A 97 -23.66 -13.51 1.31
C ARG A 97 -23.49 -12.45 2.38
N PHE A 98 -24.18 -12.65 3.50
CA PHE A 98 -23.94 -11.85 4.70
C PHE A 98 -22.72 -12.39 5.45
N VAL A 99 -21.77 -11.51 5.76
CA VAL A 99 -20.63 -11.78 6.62
C VAL A 99 -20.75 -10.97 7.91
N TRP A 100 -20.16 -11.46 8.99
CA TRP A 100 -20.05 -10.71 10.23
C TRP A 100 -18.75 -9.91 10.25
N ILE A 101 -18.82 -8.64 10.57
CA ILE A 101 -17.69 -7.74 10.73
C ILE A 101 -17.52 -7.46 12.22
N PHE A 102 -16.29 -7.62 12.71
CA PHE A 102 -15.89 -7.40 14.09
C PHE A 102 -15.02 -6.14 14.15
N PRO A 103 -15.51 -5.04 14.73
CA PRO A 103 -14.72 -3.83 14.94
C PRO A 103 -13.71 -4.04 16.08
N LEU A 104 -12.42 -4.04 15.75
CA LEU A 104 -11.33 -4.36 16.66
C LEU A 104 -10.33 -3.21 16.74
N ARG A 105 -9.89 -2.88 17.96
CA ARG A 105 -8.83 -1.90 18.22
C ARG A 105 -7.69 -2.53 18.98
N LEU A 106 -6.47 -2.04 18.81
CA LEU A 106 -5.35 -2.46 19.65
C LEU A 106 -5.60 -2.07 21.10
N LYS A 107 -5.35 -3.01 22.01
CA LYS A 107 -5.46 -2.80 23.45
C LYS A 107 -4.46 -1.76 23.95
N SER A 108 -3.30 -1.67 23.30
CA SER A 108 -2.26 -0.69 23.60
C SER A 108 -1.40 -0.39 22.38
N GLY A 109 -0.99 0.87 22.22
CA GLY A 109 -0.09 1.31 21.17
C GLY A 109 -0.80 1.54 19.83
N VAL A 110 -0.01 1.66 18.77
CA VAL A 110 -0.47 1.83 17.39
C VAL A 110 0.00 0.66 16.53
N PRO A 111 -0.70 0.35 15.42
CA PRO A 111 -0.25 -0.72 14.53
C PRO A 111 1.19 -0.47 14.06
N PRO A 112 2.03 -1.51 13.94
CA PRO A 112 3.36 -1.33 13.41
C PRO A 112 3.24 -0.79 11.98
N ALA A 113 4.04 0.24 11.70
CA ALA A 113 4.09 0.81 10.37
C ALA A 113 4.73 -0.21 9.42
N VAL A 114 4.06 -0.41 8.30
CA VAL A 114 4.48 -1.35 7.25
C VAL A 114 5.47 -0.62 6.35
N PRO A 115 6.54 -1.27 5.88
CA PRO A 115 7.42 -0.67 4.88
C PRO A 115 6.64 -0.28 3.62
N ASP A 116 6.89 0.92 3.12
CA ASP A 116 6.17 1.47 1.95
C ASP A 116 6.31 0.57 0.71
N ASP A 117 7.49 0.01 0.49
CA ASP A 117 7.74 -0.88 -0.64
C ASP A 117 6.94 -2.18 -0.57
N THR A 118 6.66 -2.69 0.63
CA THR A 118 5.78 -3.83 0.82
C THR A 118 4.36 -3.52 0.38
N LEU A 119 3.84 -2.33 0.73
CA LEU A 119 2.51 -1.88 0.29
C LEU A 119 2.45 -1.65 -1.22
N LYS A 120 3.50 -1.07 -1.82
CA LYS A 120 3.61 -0.92 -3.28
C LYS A 120 3.59 -2.26 -4.01
N GLN A 121 4.39 -3.22 -3.56
CA GLN A 121 4.41 -4.57 -4.13
C GLN A 121 3.03 -5.23 -4.05
N LEU A 122 2.35 -5.08 -2.92
CA LEU A 122 0.99 -5.59 -2.74
C LEU A 122 0.00 -4.92 -3.72
N SER A 123 0.07 -3.59 -3.89
CA SER A 123 -0.74 -2.86 -4.89
C SER A 123 -0.51 -3.38 -6.29
N GLN A 124 0.75 -3.53 -6.70
CA GLN A 124 1.11 -4.06 -8.02
C GLN A 124 0.57 -5.47 -8.26
N LEU A 125 0.57 -6.34 -7.24
CA LEU A 125 -0.03 -7.67 -7.34
C LEU A 125 -1.56 -7.59 -7.54
N LYS A 126 -2.24 -6.70 -6.82
CA LYS A 126 -3.70 -6.48 -6.97
C LYS A 126 -4.03 -5.88 -8.34
N GLU A 127 -3.28 -4.89 -8.80
CA GLU A 127 -3.41 -4.29 -10.14
C GLU A 127 -3.22 -5.32 -11.25
N LYS A 128 -2.21 -6.19 -11.13
CA LYS A 128 -1.99 -7.29 -12.09
C LYS A 128 -3.16 -8.27 -12.15
N LYS A 129 -3.83 -8.54 -11.02
CA LYS A 129 -5.06 -9.35 -11.00
C LYS A 129 -6.22 -8.61 -11.66
N ALA A 130 -6.40 -7.34 -11.34
CA ALA A 130 -7.45 -6.51 -11.92
C ALA A 130 -7.34 -6.40 -13.45
N ARG A 131 -6.13 -6.22 -13.99
CA ARG A 131 -5.89 -6.16 -15.46
C ARG A 131 -6.25 -7.43 -16.22
N LYS A 132 -6.50 -8.55 -15.55
CA LYS A 132 -6.94 -9.81 -16.17
C LYS A 132 -8.45 -9.92 -16.31
N LEU A 133 -9.21 -9.04 -15.65
CA LEU A 133 -10.66 -9.01 -15.71
C LEU A 133 -11.11 -8.16 -16.90
N SER A 134 -12.31 -8.44 -17.41
CA SER A 134 -12.97 -7.62 -18.43
C SER A 134 -13.45 -6.28 -17.86
N ASP A 135 -13.70 -5.32 -18.75
CA ASP A 135 -14.19 -4.00 -18.37
C ASP A 135 -15.52 -4.08 -17.58
N ALA A 136 -16.43 -4.95 -17.99
CA ALA A 136 -17.70 -5.17 -17.32
C ALA A 136 -17.53 -5.74 -15.90
N GLU A 137 -16.60 -6.69 -15.72
CA GLU A 137 -16.29 -7.24 -14.39
C GLU A 137 -15.65 -6.18 -13.47
N ILE A 138 -14.72 -5.38 -14.00
CA ILE A 138 -14.08 -4.29 -13.26
C ILE A 138 -15.09 -3.23 -12.85
N GLU A 139 -15.98 -2.81 -13.74
CA GLU A 139 -17.01 -1.83 -13.43
C GLU A 139 -17.97 -2.36 -12.36
N ALA A 140 -18.43 -3.61 -12.49
CA ALA A 140 -19.30 -4.24 -11.50
C ALA A 140 -18.62 -4.36 -10.13
N LEU A 141 -17.32 -4.67 -10.07
CA LEU A 141 -16.55 -4.68 -8.83
C LEU A 141 -16.36 -3.27 -8.26
N ALA A 142 -16.02 -2.29 -9.09
CA ALA A 142 -15.80 -0.90 -8.67
C ALA A 142 -17.07 -0.25 -8.11
N ARG A 143 -18.24 -0.50 -8.72
CA ARG A 143 -19.53 0.00 -8.21
C ARG A 143 -19.93 -0.67 -6.90
N ARG A 144 -19.66 -1.97 -6.73
CA ARG A 144 -20.02 -2.72 -5.52
C ARG A 144 -19.08 -2.47 -4.35
N GLN A 145 -17.77 -2.41 -4.61
CA GLN A 145 -16.72 -2.24 -3.61
C GLN A 145 -16.26 -0.79 -3.45
N GLY A 146 -16.82 0.12 -4.26
CA GLY A 146 -16.61 1.55 -4.10
C GLY A 146 -17.06 2.01 -2.73
N ARG A 147 -16.21 2.73 -2.02
CA ARG A 147 -16.45 3.17 -0.63
C ARG A 147 -16.36 4.67 -0.53
N VAL A 148 -17.28 5.26 0.24
CA VAL A 148 -17.24 6.67 0.63
C VAL A 148 -16.06 6.92 1.58
N ASN A 149 -15.83 6.00 2.54
CA ASN A 149 -14.72 6.08 3.49
C ASN A 149 -13.64 5.08 3.11
N VAL A 150 -12.46 5.60 2.75
CA VAL A 150 -11.28 4.79 2.43
C VAL A 150 -10.48 4.48 3.69
N GLY A 151 -10.01 3.24 3.80
CA GLY A 151 -9.15 2.85 4.90
C GLY A 151 -7.79 3.56 4.83
N LYS A 152 -7.28 4.01 5.98
CA LYS A 152 -6.00 4.71 6.10
C LYS A 152 -5.03 3.88 6.93
N ARG A 153 -3.75 3.94 6.58
CA ARG A 153 -2.69 3.30 7.37
C ARG A 153 -1.40 4.09 7.29
N ASN A 154 -0.67 4.12 8.39
CA ASN A 154 0.67 4.68 8.46
C ASN A 154 1.71 3.73 7.83
N THR A 155 2.64 4.31 7.07
CA THR A 155 3.75 3.62 6.41
C THR A 155 5.10 4.13 6.95
N ARG A 156 6.13 3.29 6.88
CA ARG A 156 7.53 3.69 7.14
C ARG A 156 8.22 3.92 5.81
N VAL A 157 8.71 5.13 5.60
CA VAL A 157 9.51 5.53 4.44
C VAL A 157 10.87 6.00 4.93
N THR A 158 11.94 5.47 4.35
CA THR A 158 13.28 6.04 4.49
C THR A 158 13.44 7.13 3.44
N GLN A 159 13.66 8.37 3.87
CA GLN A 159 13.90 9.49 2.97
C GLN A 159 15.37 9.89 3.01
N HIS A 160 16.02 9.89 1.84
CA HIS A 160 17.35 10.46 1.71
C HIS A 160 17.26 11.99 1.73
N GLN A 161 18.05 12.62 2.60
CA GLN A 161 18.21 14.07 2.61
C GLN A 161 19.09 14.49 1.43
N ARG A 162 18.47 15.12 0.43
CA ARG A 162 19.15 15.54 -0.81
C ARG A 162 19.61 16.99 -0.69
N SER A 163 20.76 17.29 -1.30
CA SER A 163 21.34 18.62 -1.36
C SER A 163 20.46 19.54 -2.23
N PRO A 164 19.90 20.62 -1.66
CA PRO A 164 19.11 21.57 -2.44
C PRO A 164 19.95 22.25 -3.53
N TRP A 165 21.26 22.38 -3.32
CA TRP A 165 22.19 23.00 -4.25
C TRP A 165 22.41 22.13 -5.49
N VAL A 166 22.57 20.82 -5.32
CA VAL A 166 22.70 19.87 -6.44
C VAL A 166 21.42 19.85 -7.27
N ALA A 167 20.27 19.81 -6.59
CA ALA A 167 18.97 19.82 -7.24
C ALA A 167 18.72 21.11 -8.04
N GLU A 168 19.01 22.27 -7.47
CA GLU A 168 18.86 23.56 -8.14
C GLU A 168 19.86 23.73 -9.28
N HIS A 169 21.11 23.30 -9.09
CA HIS A 169 22.13 23.31 -10.14
C HIS A 169 21.67 22.55 -11.39
N ALA A 170 21.14 21.33 -11.22
CA ALA A 170 20.64 20.53 -12.34
C ALA A 170 19.50 21.24 -13.11
N LYS A 171 18.56 21.87 -12.39
CA LYS A 171 17.44 22.61 -13.01
C LYS A 171 17.91 23.85 -13.78
N ARG A 172 18.84 24.62 -13.22
CA ARG A 172 19.41 25.79 -13.90
C ARG A 172 20.24 25.38 -15.12
N ARG A 173 21.06 24.35 -14.98
CA ARG A 173 21.87 23.75 -16.05
C ARG A 173 21.02 23.36 -17.25
N SER A 174 19.82 22.84 -17.01
CA SER A 174 18.93 22.39 -18.07
C SER A 174 18.19 23.51 -18.81
N LYS A 175 18.26 24.76 -18.31
CA LYS A 175 17.64 25.96 -18.93
C LYS A 175 16.16 25.75 -19.26
N GLY A 176 15.43 25.09 -18.36
CA GLY A 176 14.00 24.83 -18.52
C GLY A 176 13.66 23.75 -19.55
N ARG A 177 14.64 22.97 -20.02
CA ARG A 177 14.45 21.84 -20.92
C ARG A 177 14.79 20.52 -20.23
N CYS A 178 14.14 19.44 -20.62
CA CYS A 178 14.39 18.10 -20.12
C CYS A 178 15.77 17.59 -20.61
N ASP A 179 16.58 17.06 -19.71
CA ASP A 179 17.88 16.49 -20.07
C ASP A 179 17.77 15.19 -20.89
N LEU A 180 16.64 14.50 -20.87
CA LEU A 180 16.40 13.31 -21.70
C LEU A 180 15.81 13.68 -23.06
N CYS A 181 14.54 14.11 -23.10
CA CYS A 181 13.82 14.36 -24.35
C CYS A 181 14.10 15.72 -25.00
N LYS A 182 14.83 16.63 -24.35
CA LYS A 182 15.18 17.98 -24.85
C LYS A 182 14.03 18.97 -25.04
N GLU A 183 12.80 18.51 -24.83
CA GLU A 183 11.60 19.36 -24.81
C GLU A 183 11.61 20.34 -23.64
N ALA A 184 10.89 21.45 -23.80
CA ALA A 184 10.66 22.40 -22.71
C ALA A 184 9.88 21.74 -21.56
N ALA A 185 10.01 22.30 -20.36
CA ALA A 185 9.17 21.91 -19.23
C ALA A 185 7.69 21.98 -19.63
N PRO A 186 6.87 20.98 -19.25
CA PRO A 186 5.49 20.90 -19.73
C PRO A 186 4.57 21.98 -19.13
N PHE A 187 4.98 22.59 -18.02
CA PHE A 187 4.28 23.69 -17.37
C PHE A 187 5.24 24.47 -16.47
N ASN A 188 4.79 25.63 -15.99
CA ASN A 188 5.51 26.47 -15.04
C ASN A 188 4.94 26.34 -13.63
N ARG A 189 5.77 26.61 -12.63
CA ARG A 189 5.39 26.82 -11.24
C ARG A 189 4.61 28.12 -11.09
N LYS A 190 4.00 28.32 -9.92
CA LYS A 190 3.27 29.56 -9.58
C LYS A 190 4.15 30.82 -9.66
N ASP A 191 5.44 30.68 -9.43
CA ASP A 191 6.44 31.75 -9.53
C ASP A 191 6.94 31.99 -10.97
N GLY A 192 6.40 31.27 -11.96
CA GLY A 192 6.78 31.36 -13.37
C GLY A 192 7.97 30.47 -13.77
N ALA A 193 8.66 29.82 -12.83
CA ALA A 193 9.80 28.98 -13.16
C ALA A 193 9.39 27.66 -13.85
N PRO A 194 10.15 27.14 -14.84
CA PRO A 194 9.88 25.86 -15.49
C PRO A 194 9.80 24.69 -14.51
N TYR A 195 8.79 23.82 -14.63
CA TYR A 195 8.66 22.64 -13.77
C TYR A 195 9.47 21.44 -14.32
N LEU A 196 10.59 21.13 -13.67
CA LEU A 196 11.38 19.93 -13.87
C LEU A 196 11.66 19.23 -12.52
N GLU A 197 11.80 17.92 -12.58
CA GLU A 197 12.11 17.03 -11.46
C GLU A 197 13.56 16.55 -11.56
N THR A 198 14.26 16.47 -10.43
CA THR A 198 15.65 16.03 -10.39
C THR A 198 15.75 14.53 -10.21
N HIS A 199 16.57 13.89 -11.03
CA HIS A 199 16.80 12.46 -11.00
C HIS A 199 18.30 12.17 -10.89
N HIS A 200 18.66 11.25 -10.00
CA HIS A 200 20.00 10.69 -9.95
C HIS A 200 20.11 9.56 -10.98
N ILE A 201 21.08 9.61 -11.90
CA ILE A 201 21.24 8.61 -12.95
C ILE A 201 21.55 7.24 -12.31
N GLU A 202 22.52 7.22 -11.40
CA GLU A 202 22.69 6.15 -10.43
C GLU A 202 21.88 6.48 -9.18
N TRP A 203 20.89 5.65 -8.87
CA TRP A 203 19.94 5.96 -7.82
C TRP A 203 20.60 5.90 -6.43
N LEU A 204 20.22 6.84 -5.54
CA LEU A 204 20.72 6.88 -4.17
C LEU A 204 20.49 5.56 -3.41
N VAL A 205 19.33 4.92 -3.62
CA VAL A 205 19.00 3.62 -2.99
C VAL A 205 19.93 2.49 -3.44
N ASN A 206 20.60 2.65 -4.59
CA ASN A 206 21.58 1.72 -5.13
C ASN A 206 23.03 2.17 -4.87
N GLY A 207 23.24 3.16 -4.00
CA GLY A 207 24.58 3.67 -3.67
C GLY A 207 25.07 4.84 -4.51
N GLY A 208 24.24 5.37 -5.42
CA GLY A 208 24.61 6.55 -6.22
C GLY A 208 24.86 7.79 -5.37
N ALA A 209 25.77 8.64 -5.82
CA ALA A 209 26.17 9.85 -5.09
C ALA A 209 25.21 11.03 -5.35
N ASP A 210 24.98 11.87 -4.34
CA ASP A 210 24.21 13.12 -4.48
C ASP A 210 25.12 14.26 -4.96
N THR A 211 25.53 14.20 -6.24
CA THR A 211 26.47 15.13 -6.87
C THR A 211 25.92 15.70 -8.17
N VAL A 212 26.53 16.79 -8.64
CA VAL A 212 26.18 17.42 -9.92
C VAL A 212 26.40 16.49 -11.11
N ASP A 213 27.40 15.61 -11.03
CA ASP A 213 27.78 14.65 -12.07
C ASP A 213 26.88 13.41 -12.13
N ASN A 214 25.99 13.25 -11.14
CA ASN A 214 25.01 12.17 -11.12
C ASN A 214 23.58 12.69 -11.22
N THR A 215 23.35 14.02 -11.28
CA THR A 215 22.00 14.60 -11.18
C THR A 215 21.57 15.35 -12.44
N VAL A 216 20.41 14.96 -12.98
CA VAL A 216 19.80 15.55 -14.18
C VAL A 216 18.43 16.14 -13.89
N ALA A 217 17.98 17.08 -14.73
CA ALA A 217 16.64 17.66 -14.65
C ALA A 217 15.75 17.08 -15.76
N LEU A 218 14.67 16.40 -15.37
CA LEU A 218 13.76 15.69 -16.27
C LEU A 218 12.35 16.28 -16.20
N CYS A 219 11.62 16.21 -17.31
CA CYS A 219 10.17 16.45 -17.26
C CYS A 219 9.48 15.29 -16.52
N PRO A 220 8.26 15.49 -15.98
CA PRO A 220 7.52 14.45 -15.24
C PRO A 220 7.37 13.13 -16.00
N ASN A 221 7.17 13.20 -17.33
CA ASN A 221 7.03 12.02 -18.18
C ASN A 221 8.34 11.22 -18.26
N CYS A 222 9.46 11.88 -18.57
CA CYS A 222 10.78 11.24 -18.62
C CYS A 222 11.23 10.76 -17.25
N HIS A 223 10.98 11.53 -16.19
CA HIS A 223 11.29 11.11 -14.83
C HIS A 223 10.53 9.83 -14.46
N ARG A 224 9.22 9.77 -14.73
CA ARG A 224 8.43 8.55 -14.48
C ARG A 224 8.88 7.39 -15.35
N LYS A 225 9.23 7.63 -16.63
CA LYS A 225 9.80 6.63 -17.54
C LYS A 225 11.05 5.98 -16.93
N MET A 226 11.97 6.77 -16.38
CA MET A 226 13.18 6.26 -15.70
C MET A 226 12.83 5.32 -14.53
N HIS A 227 11.87 5.71 -13.68
CA HIS A 227 11.45 4.87 -12.55
C HIS A 227 10.69 3.59 -12.95
N VAL A 228 10.03 3.58 -14.12
CA VAL A 228 9.20 2.46 -14.58
C VAL A 228 10.00 1.47 -15.44
N LEU A 229 10.83 1.98 -16.35
CA LEU A 229 11.54 1.17 -17.35
C LEU A 229 13.00 0.92 -17.00
N ASP A 230 13.65 1.88 -16.33
CA ASP A 230 15.08 1.83 -16.01
C ASP A 230 16.00 1.47 -17.21
N ASP A 231 15.73 2.06 -18.37
CA ASP A 231 16.37 1.69 -19.62
C ASP A 231 17.85 2.14 -19.71
N GLN A 232 18.72 1.22 -20.14
CA GLN A 232 20.16 1.50 -20.24
C GLN A 232 20.52 2.53 -21.32
N ALA A 233 19.77 2.62 -22.42
CA ALA A 233 20.03 3.60 -23.47
C ALA A 233 19.68 5.01 -22.98
N ASP A 234 18.57 5.18 -22.26
CA ASP A 234 18.22 6.45 -21.62
C ASP A 234 19.28 6.88 -20.60
N ARG A 235 19.77 5.96 -19.76
CA ARG A 235 20.88 6.25 -18.82
C ARG A 235 22.13 6.73 -19.55
N LYS A 236 22.53 6.07 -20.64
CA LYS A 236 23.70 6.48 -21.45
C LYS A 236 23.52 7.88 -22.05
N LEU A 237 22.32 8.21 -22.54
CA LEU A 237 22.01 9.56 -23.05
C LEU A 237 22.15 10.63 -21.97
N LEU A 238 21.73 10.33 -20.74
CA LEU A 238 21.86 11.23 -19.60
C LEU A 238 23.32 11.43 -19.18
N VAL A 239 24.11 10.36 -19.12
CA VAL A 239 25.56 10.47 -18.84
C VAL A 239 26.27 11.29 -19.91
N ALA A 240 25.98 11.01 -21.19
CA ALA A 240 26.54 11.80 -22.29
C ALA A 240 26.13 13.28 -22.21
N ARG A 241 24.91 13.56 -21.75
CA ARG A 241 24.43 14.93 -21.55
C ARG A 241 25.19 15.67 -20.43
N LEU A 242 25.60 14.98 -19.37
CA LEU A 242 26.42 15.58 -18.32
C LEU A 242 27.84 15.85 -18.80
N ASN A 243 28.41 14.96 -19.61
CA ASN A 243 29.80 15.07 -20.09
C ASN A 243 29.99 16.05 -21.26
N ALA A 244 28.93 16.35 -22.03
CA ALA A 244 29.01 17.15 -23.25
C ALA A 244 28.86 18.67 -23.03
N GLN A 245 29.06 19.16 -21.81
CA GLN A 245 28.86 20.57 -21.43
C GLN A 245 30.07 21.15 -20.73
#